data_AF-A0A5M8PUH2-F1
#
_entry.id   AF-A0A5M8PUH2-F1
#
_cell.length_a   1.000
_cell.length_b   1.000
_cell.length_c   1.000
_cell.angle_alpha   90.00
_cell.angle_beta   90.00
_cell.angle_gamma   90.00
#
_symmetry.space_group_name_H-M   'P 1'
#
loop_
_entity.id
_entity.type
_entity.pdbx_description
1 polymer ?
#
loop_
_entity_poly.entity_id
_entity_poly.type
_entity_poly.pdbx_seq_one_letter_code
_entity_poly.pdbx_strand_id
1 'polypeptide(L)'
;MWITTLSYAAALAHIVLTTSAFPLVTSSSTISSQLDTHAPTTDTRRVPDLHSSSPNPITLSARGPPVKLTVYDGTGKYIMLQMTGLVVDASFKNFIYSAFLYLEAYVTRFDEGDLIRGGHFDWLSPPSHSLDVWNANNHQVTYGMLQMTIAAIYDYMGVHGFETATFAMFDGANQVGIGNIK
;
A
#
# COMPACT_ATOMS: atom_id res chain seq x y z
N MET A 1 -39.36 59.41 23.66
CA MET A 1 -39.49 60.25 22.46
C MET A 1 -38.41 59.78 21.49
N TRP A 2 -38.83 59.16 20.36
CA TRP A 2 -38.08 58.50 19.24
C TRP A 2 -37.30 57.22 19.64
N ILE A 3 -37.62 55.95 19.28
CA ILE A 3 -38.15 55.21 18.10
C ILE A 3 -37.15 55.10 16.90
N THR A 4 -37.02 53.85 16.39
CA THR A 4 -36.59 53.36 15.04
C THR A 4 -35.08 53.27 14.76
N THR A 5 -34.48 52.26 14.10
CA THR A 5 -34.91 51.08 13.29
C THR A 5 -33.63 50.26 12.99
N LEU A 6 -33.58 48.94 13.19
CA LEU A 6 -33.69 47.90 12.14
C LEU A 6 -33.11 48.28 10.76
N SER A 7 -32.05 47.60 10.30
CA SER A 7 -31.82 47.06 8.93
C SER A 7 -30.34 47.00 8.58
N TYR A 8 -29.81 45.81 8.30
CA TYR A 8 -29.26 45.44 6.98
C TYR A 8 -28.87 43.95 7.00
N ALA A 9 -29.87 43.13 6.70
CA ALA A 9 -29.65 41.84 6.08
C ALA A 9 -29.10 42.09 4.66
N ALA A 10 -27.90 41.61 4.38
CA ALA A 10 -27.37 41.39 3.04
C ALA A 10 -26.44 40.16 3.16
N ALA A 11 -26.94 38.95 2.97
CA ALA A 11 -27.07 38.29 1.67
C ALA A 11 -25.70 37.96 1.06
N LEU A 12 -25.11 36.84 1.49
CA LEU A 12 -24.31 36.00 0.60
C LEU A 12 -24.66 34.54 0.88
N ALA A 13 -25.70 34.09 0.18
CA ALA A 13 -25.96 32.68 -0.05
C ALA A 13 -24.80 32.12 -0.87
N HIS A 14 -24.00 31.23 -0.29
CA HIS A 14 -23.11 30.39 -1.07
C HIS A 14 -23.79 29.03 -1.23
N ILE A 15 -24.57 28.93 -2.31
CA ILE A 15 -25.02 27.67 -2.86
C ILE A 15 -23.77 27.01 -3.46
N VAL A 16 -23.13 26.12 -2.70
CA VAL A 16 -22.16 25.19 -3.28
C VAL A 16 -22.96 24.09 -3.95
N LEU A 17 -23.12 24.20 -5.27
CA LEU A 17 -23.56 23.11 -6.13
C LEU A 17 -22.52 22.00 -6.05
N THR A 18 -22.81 20.95 -5.29
CA THR A 18 -22.06 19.69 -5.35
C THR A 18 -22.42 18.97 -6.65
N THR A 19 -21.71 19.28 -7.71
CA THR A 19 -21.72 18.48 -8.94
C THR A 19 -21.03 17.15 -8.65
N SER A 20 -21.81 16.09 -8.42
CA SER A 20 -21.30 14.72 -8.45
C SER A 20 -21.01 14.34 -9.91
N ALA A 21 -19.75 14.48 -10.32
CA ALA A 21 -19.26 13.91 -11.55
C ALA A 21 -19.11 12.39 -11.36
N PHE A 22 -19.97 11.60 -11.99
CA PHE A 22 -19.81 10.16 -12.08
C PHE A 22 -18.75 9.83 -13.15
N PRO A 23 -17.70 9.07 -12.84
CA PRO A 23 -16.81 8.56 -13.87
C PRO A 23 -17.53 7.47 -14.66
N LEU A 24 -17.89 7.76 -15.90
CA LEU A 24 -18.30 6.75 -16.88
C LEU A 24 -17.04 6.30 -17.64
N VAL A 25 -16.43 5.19 -17.21
CA VAL A 25 -15.42 4.51 -18.02
C VAL A 25 -15.69 3.01 -18.00
N THR A 26 -16.52 2.57 -18.94
CA THR A 26 -16.55 1.19 -19.42
C THR A 26 -15.40 1.01 -20.40
N SER A 27 -14.29 0.44 -19.93
CA SER A 27 -13.24 -0.09 -20.80
C SER A 27 -13.37 -1.60 -20.87
N SER A 28 -13.92 -2.11 -21.97
CA SER A 28 -13.82 -3.52 -22.33
C SER A 28 -12.37 -3.83 -22.71
N SER A 29 -11.69 -4.62 -21.89
CA SER A 29 -10.43 -5.27 -22.28
C SER A 29 -10.75 -6.48 -23.15
N THR A 30 -10.58 -6.33 -24.46
CA THR A 30 -10.48 -7.47 -25.37
C THR A 30 -9.15 -8.17 -25.10
N ILE A 31 -9.20 -9.34 -24.47
CA ILE A 31 -8.04 -10.22 -24.29
C ILE A 31 -7.61 -10.69 -25.68
N SER A 32 -6.48 -10.16 -26.16
CA SER A 32 -5.79 -10.67 -27.34
C SER A 32 -5.06 -11.95 -26.96
N SER A 33 -5.61 -13.10 -27.36
CA SER A 33 -4.91 -14.37 -27.35
C SER A 33 -3.98 -14.44 -28.57
N GLN A 34 -2.74 -13.98 -28.44
CA GLN A 34 -1.67 -14.40 -29.33
C GLN A 34 -0.74 -15.34 -28.58
N LEU A 35 -1.07 -16.62 -28.76
CA LEU A 35 -0.22 -17.77 -28.55
C LEU A 35 0.85 -17.75 -29.65
N ASP A 36 2.02 -17.20 -29.36
CA ASP A 36 3.18 -17.38 -30.23
C ASP A 36 3.97 -18.63 -29.83
N THR A 37 4.24 -19.38 -30.88
CA THR A 37 4.68 -20.76 -30.88
C THR A 37 6.15 -20.80 -31.28
N HIS A 38 6.91 -21.73 -30.69
CA HIS A 38 8.26 -22.17 -31.07
C HIS A 38 9.46 -21.35 -30.57
N ALA A 39 9.95 -21.67 -29.36
CA ALA A 39 11.36 -21.56 -29.03
C ALA A 39 12.10 -22.84 -29.48
N PRO A 40 13.26 -22.75 -30.13
CA PRO A 40 14.01 -23.91 -30.63
C PRO A 40 14.64 -24.72 -29.49
N THR A 41 14.54 -26.05 -29.62
CA THR A 41 15.24 -27.06 -28.83
C THR A 41 16.75 -26.90 -29.00
N THR A 42 17.44 -26.48 -27.94
CA THR A 42 18.91 -26.50 -27.88
C THR A 42 19.36 -27.84 -27.31
N ASP A 43 20.11 -28.55 -28.14
CA ASP A 43 20.68 -29.87 -27.94
C ASP A 43 21.74 -29.88 -26.81
N THR A 44 21.69 -30.96 -26.05
CA THR A 44 22.47 -31.26 -24.85
C THR A 44 23.93 -31.59 -25.17
N ARG A 45 24.87 -30.73 -24.75
CA ARG A 45 26.29 -31.12 -24.61
C ARG A 45 26.66 -31.30 -23.14
N ARG A 46 26.85 -32.55 -22.73
CA ARG A 46 27.36 -32.96 -21.41
C ARG A 46 28.75 -32.38 -21.17
N VAL A 47 28.88 -31.55 -20.14
CA VAL A 47 30.17 -31.21 -19.51
C VAL A 47 30.27 -32.02 -18.21
N PRO A 48 31.40 -32.69 -17.92
CA PRO A 48 31.58 -33.47 -16.69
C PRO A 48 31.59 -32.60 -15.43
N ASP A 49 30.85 -33.05 -14.43
CA ASP A 49 30.71 -32.52 -13.06
C ASP A 49 32.05 -32.47 -12.31
N LEU A 50 32.36 -31.33 -11.70
CA LEU A 50 33.56 -31.19 -10.86
C LEU A 50 33.38 -30.48 -9.52
N HIS A 51 32.17 -30.10 -9.09
CA HIS A 51 31.97 -29.53 -7.73
C HIS A 51 30.81 -30.22 -6.97
N SER A 52 31.08 -31.43 -6.48
CA SER A 52 30.28 -32.08 -5.44
C SER A 52 30.66 -31.51 -4.07
N SER A 53 30.02 -30.40 -3.72
CA SER A 53 29.85 -29.97 -2.33
C SER A 53 28.43 -29.43 -2.27
N SER A 54 27.47 -30.35 -2.18
CA SER A 54 26.05 -30.06 -2.06
C SER A 54 25.83 -29.16 -0.84
N PRO A 55 25.52 -27.87 -1.02
CA PRO A 55 25.04 -27.07 0.10
C PRO A 55 23.75 -27.72 0.56
N ASN A 56 23.58 -27.94 1.87
CA ASN A 56 22.28 -28.35 2.41
C ASN A 56 21.21 -27.48 1.75
N PRO A 57 20.22 -28.06 1.05
CA PRO A 57 19.19 -27.26 0.41
C PRO A 57 18.54 -26.47 1.53
N ILE A 58 18.70 -25.15 1.49
CA ILE A 58 17.93 -24.25 2.34
C ILE A 58 16.48 -24.56 1.99
N THR A 59 15.80 -25.30 2.86
CA THR A 59 14.38 -25.58 2.73
C THR A 59 13.67 -24.25 2.97
N LEU A 60 13.48 -23.50 1.88
CA LEU A 60 12.66 -22.31 1.86
C LEU A 60 11.26 -22.72 2.33
N SER A 61 10.88 -22.27 3.52
CA SER A 61 9.51 -22.46 4.00
C SER A 61 8.56 -21.80 3.01
N ALA A 62 7.50 -22.51 2.64
CA ALA A 62 6.50 -21.97 1.73
C ALA A 62 5.88 -20.71 2.34
N ARG A 63 5.80 -19.64 1.55
CA ARG A 63 5.19 -18.38 1.99
C ARG A 63 3.72 -18.61 2.32
N GLY A 64 3.26 -18.10 3.45
CA GLY A 64 1.85 -18.15 3.83
C GLY A 64 0.95 -17.46 2.79
N PRO A 65 -0.34 -17.83 2.73
CA PRO A 65 -1.30 -17.13 1.86
C PRO A 65 -1.45 -15.67 2.29
N PRO A 66 -1.72 -14.73 1.37
CA PRO A 66 -2.06 -13.36 1.72
C PRO A 66 -3.29 -13.29 2.62
N VAL A 67 -3.24 -12.40 3.62
CA VAL A 67 -4.32 -12.11 4.56
C VAL A 67 -4.97 -10.78 4.18
N LYS A 68 -6.30 -10.75 4.18
CA LYS A 68 -7.07 -9.53 3.94
C LYS A 68 -7.33 -8.80 5.26
N LEU A 69 -6.80 -7.58 5.40
CA LEU A 69 -7.06 -6.69 6.54
C LEU A 69 -8.06 -5.61 6.13
N THR A 70 -9.21 -5.54 6.81
CA THR A 70 -10.16 -4.45 6.66
C THR A 70 -9.75 -3.30 7.56
N VAL A 71 -9.58 -2.12 6.98
CA VAL A 71 -9.07 -0.95 7.70
C VAL A 71 -10.18 -0.13 8.35
N TYR A 72 -11.29 0.09 7.62
CA TYR A 72 -12.42 0.87 8.12
C TYR A 72 -13.73 0.37 7.53
N ASP A 73 -14.66 -0.01 8.41
CA ASP A 73 -15.96 -0.53 8.01
C ASP A 73 -16.74 0.52 7.21
N GLY A 74 -17.18 0.15 6.01
CA GLY A 74 -17.97 0.99 5.12
C GLY A 74 -17.21 1.81 4.08
N THR A 75 -15.88 1.93 4.17
CA THR A 75 -15.08 2.65 3.14
C THR A 75 -14.71 1.77 1.95
N GLY A 76 -14.76 0.45 2.11
CA GLY A 76 -14.26 -0.49 1.10
C GLY A 76 -12.74 -0.57 1.00
N LYS A 77 -11.99 0.14 1.88
CA LYS A 77 -10.54 0.11 1.91
C LYS A 77 -10.03 -1.14 2.62
N TYR A 78 -9.10 -1.85 1.99
CA TYR A 78 -8.48 -3.04 2.58
C TYR A 78 -7.03 -3.24 2.11
N ILE A 79 -6.33 -4.10 2.84
CA ILE A 79 -4.93 -4.44 2.59
C ILE A 79 -4.85 -5.94 2.33
N MET A 80 -4.13 -6.34 1.30
CA MET A 80 -3.69 -7.71 1.12
C MET A 80 -2.27 -7.81 1.65
N LEU A 81 -2.12 -8.33 2.86
CA LEU A 81 -0.83 -8.46 3.56
C LEU A 81 -0.27 -9.87 3.36
N GLN A 82 1.00 -9.99 3.00
CA GLN A 82 1.68 -11.27 2.91
C GLN A 82 3.01 -11.22 3.65
N MET A 83 3.13 -12.02 4.71
CA MET A 83 4.36 -12.15 5.49
C MET A 83 5.41 -12.91 4.68
N THR A 84 6.67 -12.45 4.73
CA THR A 84 7.74 -12.94 3.84
C THR A 84 8.93 -13.55 4.57
N GLY A 85 9.09 -13.30 5.86
CA GLY A 85 10.21 -13.87 6.62
C GLY A 85 10.34 -13.27 8.02
N LEU A 86 10.58 -14.15 8.99
CA LEU A 86 10.70 -13.84 10.40
C LEU A 86 11.79 -12.79 10.68
N VAL A 87 11.48 -11.82 11.54
CA VAL A 87 12.45 -10.85 12.06
C VAL A 87 12.59 -11.06 13.56
N VAL A 88 13.81 -11.39 14.01
CA VAL A 88 14.12 -11.63 15.44
C VAL A 88 14.58 -10.33 16.14
N ASP A 89 14.47 -9.19 15.45
CA ASP A 89 14.98 -7.90 15.91
C ASP A 89 13.86 -7.06 16.54
N ALA A 90 13.98 -6.78 17.85
CA ALA A 90 13.05 -5.92 18.56
C ALA A 90 12.99 -4.48 18.01
N SER A 91 14.05 -4.02 17.33
CA SER A 91 14.08 -2.70 16.69
C SER A 91 13.14 -2.59 15.50
N PHE A 92 12.74 -3.73 14.89
CA PHE A 92 11.79 -3.76 13.77
C PHE A 92 10.39 -3.29 14.18
N LYS A 93 9.95 -3.63 15.39
CA LYS A 93 8.70 -3.10 15.97
C LYS A 93 8.77 -1.57 16.09
N ASN A 94 9.87 -1.05 16.63
CA ASN A 94 10.06 0.39 16.79
C ASN A 94 10.16 1.10 15.44
N PHE A 95 10.75 0.44 14.43
CA PHE A 95 10.79 0.93 13.07
C PHE A 95 9.38 1.15 12.49
N ILE A 96 8.52 0.13 12.50
CA ILE A 96 7.15 0.26 12.00
C ILE A 96 6.36 1.32 12.79
N TYR A 97 6.50 1.32 14.12
CA TYR A 97 5.84 2.30 14.97
C TYR A 97 6.31 3.74 14.68
N SER A 98 7.60 3.95 14.41
CA SER A 98 8.13 5.27 14.03
C SER A 98 7.58 5.77 12.70
N ALA A 99 7.41 4.87 11.72
CA ALA A 99 6.80 5.19 10.43
C ALA A 99 5.33 5.59 10.61
N PHE A 100 4.59 4.85 11.45
CA PHE A 100 3.21 5.20 11.80
C PHE A 100 3.12 6.59 12.44
N LEU A 101 3.94 6.88 13.45
CA LEU A 101 3.94 8.19 14.12
C LEU A 101 4.27 9.33 13.16
N TYR A 102 5.21 9.12 12.24
CA TYR A 102 5.52 10.10 11.19
C TYR A 102 4.30 10.38 10.29
N LEU A 103 3.63 9.32 9.82
CA LEU A 103 2.46 9.45 8.95
C LEU A 103 1.28 10.08 9.68
N GLU A 104 1.05 9.72 10.94
CA GLU A 104 0.03 10.32 11.79
C GLU A 104 0.27 11.82 11.99
N ALA A 105 1.52 12.21 12.28
CA ALA A 105 1.90 13.61 12.42
C ALA A 105 1.74 14.37 11.08
N TYR A 106 2.04 13.73 9.95
CA TYR A 106 1.84 14.31 8.62
C TYR A 106 0.35 14.58 8.36
N VAL A 107 -0.49 13.55 8.48
CA VAL A 107 -1.94 13.65 8.21
C VAL A 107 -2.61 14.66 9.14
N THR A 108 -2.20 14.69 10.42
CA THR A 108 -2.71 15.67 11.39
C THR A 108 -2.37 17.12 11.03
N ARG A 109 -1.18 17.34 10.45
CA ARG A 109 -0.69 18.69 10.11
C ARG A 109 -1.15 19.17 8.74
N PHE A 110 -1.32 18.25 7.80
CA PHE A 110 -1.62 18.54 6.41
C PHE A 110 -3.01 18.01 6.06
N ASP A 111 -3.11 16.99 5.21
CA ASP A 111 -4.37 16.41 4.74
C ASP A 111 -4.16 14.91 4.48
N GLU A 112 -5.17 14.09 4.80
CA GLU A 112 -5.19 12.65 4.51
C GLU A 112 -5.29 12.36 2.99
N GLY A 113 -5.89 13.27 2.24
CA GLY A 113 -6.06 13.20 0.79
C GLY A 113 -4.83 13.63 0.01
N ASP A 114 -3.79 14.15 0.68
CA ASP A 114 -2.57 14.59 0.00
C ASP A 114 -1.83 13.40 -0.63
N LEU A 115 -1.32 13.63 -1.83
CA LEU A 115 -0.73 12.59 -2.67
C LEU A 115 0.74 12.40 -2.31
N ILE A 116 1.20 11.15 -2.31
CA ILE A 116 2.63 10.86 -2.25
C ILE A 116 3.29 11.38 -3.54
N ARG A 117 4.02 12.49 -3.41
CA ARG A 117 4.67 13.15 -4.55
C ARG A 117 5.70 12.24 -5.20
N GLY A 118 5.66 12.12 -6.52
CA GLY A 118 6.51 11.19 -7.26
C GLY A 118 6.03 9.74 -7.23
N GLY A 119 4.95 9.43 -6.49
CA GLY A 119 4.36 8.09 -6.45
C GLY A 119 5.20 7.04 -5.72
N HIS A 120 6.16 7.49 -4.91
CA HIS A 120 7.07 6.65 -4.13
C HIS A 120 7.27 7.26 -2.74
N PHE A 121 7.21 6.41 -1.71
CA PHE A 121 7.53 6.75 -0.34
C PHE A 121 8.53 5.74 0.20
N ASP A 122 9.63 6.25 0.74
CA ASP A 122 10.67 5.49 1.42
C ASP A 122 10.81 5.94 2.87
N TRP A 123 10.89 4.97 3.77
CA TRP A 123 11.21 5.19 5.18
C TRP A 123 12.30 4.21 5.61
N LEU A 124 13.45 4.76 6.02
CA LEU A 124 14.66 3.99 6.31
C LEU A 124 15.05 4.17 7.79
N SER A 125 15.43 3.08 8.45
CA SER A 125 16.03 3.12 9.79
C SER A 125 17.29 2.25 9.85
N PRO A 126 18.40 2.77 10.37
CA PRO A 126 19.59 1.96 10.63
C PRO A 126 19.30 0.78 11.58
N PRO A 127 19.97 -0.38 11.40
CA PRO A 127 20.99 -0.65 10.38
C PRO A 127 20.46 -1.14 9.03
N SER A 128 19.19 -1.55 8.90
CA SER A 128 18.72 -2.21 7.67
C SER A 128 17.21 -2.27 7.47
N HIS A 129 16.41 -1.52 8.25
CA HIS A 129 14.97 -1.57 8.12
C HIS A 129 14.48 -0.58 7.07
N SER A 130 13.56 -1.03 6.22
CA SER A 130 13.02 -0.25 5.11
C SER A 130 11.53 -0.49 4.92
N LEU A 131 10.84 0.60 4.58
CA LEU A 131 9.44 0.61 4.18
C LEU A 131 9.42 1.36 2.85
N ASP A 132 9.15 0.61 1.79
CA ASP A 132 9.05 1.13 0.42
C ASP A 132 7.61 1.01 -0.03
N VAL A 133 7.05 2.08 -0.59
CA VAL A 133 5.67 2.12 -1.09
C VAL A 133 5.64 2.83 -2.41
N TRP A 134 4.88 2.29 -3.37
CA TRP A 134 4.69 2.93 -4.66
C TRP A 134 3.28 2.74 -5.22
N ASN A 135 2.95 3.62 -6.16
CA ASN A 135 1.70 3.60 -6.90
C ASN A 135 1.51 2.28 -7.67
N ALA A 136 0.25 1.82 -7.77
CA ALA A 136 -0.11 0.64 -8.54
C ALA A 136 -1.20 0.99 -9.56
N ASN A 137 -1.16 0.35 -10.74
CA ASN A 137 -2.21 0.42 -11.76
C ASN A 137 -2.67 1.85 -12.12
N ASN A 138 -1.72 2.80 -12.23
CA ASN A 138 -1.97 4.23 -12.49
C ASN A 138 -2.81 4.95 -11.43
N HIS A 139 -3.07 4.33 -10.28
CA HIS A 139 -3.66 4.99 -9.14
C HIS A 139 -2.58 5.58 -8.24
N GLN A 140 -2.93 6.66 -7.56
CA GLN A 140 -2.04 7.37 -6.67
C GLN A 140 -2.32 7.00 -5.22
N VAL A 141 -1.27 6.75 -4.45
CA VAL A 141 -1.36 6.55 -3.01
C VAL A 141 -1.44 7.91 -2.31
N THR A 142 -2.37 8.04 -1.37
CA THR A 142 -2.45 9.21 -0.47
C THR A 142 -1.76 8.92 0.86
N TYR A 143 -1.34 9.97 1.56
CA TYR A 143 -0.78 9.83 2.92
C TYR A 143 -1.76 9.18 3.90
N GLY A 144 -3.06 9.48 3.80
CA GLY A 144 -4.10 8.83 4.60
C GLY A 144 -4.21 7.33 4.34
N MET A 145 -4.17 6.91 3.07
CA MET A 145 -4.19 5.47 2.74
C MET A 145 -2.95 4.75 3.30
N LEU A 146 -1.78 5.39 3.20
CA LEU A 146 -0.55 4.83 3.73
C LEU A 146 -0.56 4.77 5.26
N GLN A 147 -0.97 5.85 5.95
CA GLN A 147 -1.08 5.89 7.42
C GLN A 147 -1.96 4.75 7.94
N MET A 148 -3.17 4.63 7.38
CA MET A 148 -4.12 3.57 7.72
C MET A 148 -3.55 2.17 7.45
N THR A 149 -2.79 2.02 6.37
CA THR A 149 -2.15 0.75 6.01
C THR A 149 -1.11 0.34 7.04
N ILE A 150 -0.22 1.26 7.42
CA ILE A 150 0.81 0.97 8.43
C ILE A 150 0.19 0.70 9.80
N ALA A 151 -0.88 1.40 10.17
CA ALA A 151 -1.62 1.14 11.41
C ALA A 151 -2.18 -0.30 11.45
N ALA A 152 -2.90 -0.72 10.41
CA ALA A 152 -3.47 -2.06 10.35
C ALA A 152 -2.40 -3.17 10.31
N ILE A 153 -1.28 -2.94 9.63
CA ILE A 153 -0.15 -3.89 9.62
C ILE A 153 0.49 -3.98 11.01
N TYR A 154 0.71 -2.85 11.68
CA TYR A 154 1.27 -2.82 13.03
C TYR A 154 0.39 -3.58 14.03
N ASP A 155 -0.93 -3.37 13.97
CA ASP A 155 -1.89 -4.08 14.83
C ASP A 155 -1.88 -5.58 14.56
N TYR A 156 -1.88 -5.99 13.29
CA TYR A 156 -1.81 -7.39 12.90
C TYR A 156 -0.52 -8.07 13.41
N MET A 157 0.64 -7.43 13.20
CA MET A 157 1.94 -7.94 13.68
C MET A 157 2.03 -7.93 15.21
N GLY A 158 1.32 -7.03 15.89
CA GLY A 158 1.20 -7.01 17.35
C GLY A 158 0.59 -8.30 17.93
N VAL A 159 -0.28 -8.96 17.17
CA VAL A 159 -0.92 -10.23 17.56
C VAL A 159 -0.18 -11.46 17.01
N HIS A 160 0.31 -11.38 15.77
CA HIS A 160 0.84 -12.53 15.04
C HIS A 160 2.37 -12.63 15.01
N GLY A 161 3.07 -11.61 15.50
CA GLY A 161 4.52 -11.51 15.41
C GLY A 161 4.96 -10.54 14.32
N PHE A 162 6.11 -9.90 14.58
CA PHE A 162 6.72 -8.94 13.68
C PHE A 162 7.62 -9.66 12.68
N GLU A 163 7.29 -9.53 11.39
CA GLU A 163 8.05 -10.14 10.29
C GLU A 163 8.16 -9.18 9.11
N THR A 164 9.07 -9.46 8.18
CA THR A 164 9.07 -8.80 6.88
C THR A 164 7.78 -9.11 6.13
N ALA A 165 7.30 -8.17 5.32
CA ALA A 165 6.05 -8.34 4.61
C ALA A 165 6.04 -7.61 3.26
N THR A 166 5.20 -8.10 2.36
CA THR A 166 4.76 -7.37 1.17
C THR A 166 3.27 -7.10 1.30
N PHE A 167 2.79 -5.96 0.84
CA PHE A 167 1.37 -5.63 0.93
C PHE A 167 0.87 -4.90 -0.31
N ALA A 168 -0.43 -5.01 -0.54
CA ALA A 168 -1.15 -4.25 -1.55
C ALA A 168 -2.32 -3.51 -0.91
N MET A 169 -2.50 -2.26 -1.30
CA MET A 169 -3.51 -1.33 -0.79
C MET A 169 -4.65 -1.21 -1.80
N PHE A 170 -5.89 -1.35 -1.32
CA PHE A 170 -7.08 -1.28 -2.15
C PHE A 170 -8.06 -0.24 -1.62
N ASP A 171 -8.66 0.51 -2.55
CA ASP A 171 -9.84 1.35 -2.34
C ASP A 171 -11.00 0.78 -3.15
N GLY A 172 -11.86 0.01 -2.49
CA GLY A 172 -12.87 -0.81 -3.15
C GLY A 172 -12.25 -1.86 -4.07
N ALA A 173 -12.62 -1.83 -5.36
CA ALA A 173 -12.05 -2.76 -6.35
C ALA A 173 -10.69 -2.31 -6.90
N ASN A 174 -10.24 -1.09 -6.59
CA ASN A 174 -9.06 -0.49 -7.20
C ASN A 174 -7.83 -0.69 -6.32
N GLN A 175 -6.80 -1.33 -6.86
CA GLN A 175 -5.49 -1.35 -6.21
C GLN A 175 -4.82 0.01 -6.41
N VAL A 176 -4.52 0.69 -5.30
CA VAL A 176 -3.97 2.05 -5.30
C VAL A 176 -2.46 2.08 -5.09
N GLY A 177 -1.90 1.07 -4.42
CA GLY A 177 -0.46 0.93 -4.27
C GLY A 177 -0.03 -0.42 -3.74
N ILE A 178 1.28 -0.59 -3.70
CA ILE A 178 1.96 -1.76 -3.15
C ILE A 178 3.16 -1.32 -2.34
N GLY A 179 3.60 -2.17 -1.43
CA GLY A 179 4.76 -1.87 -0.62
C GLY A 179 5.42 -3.10 -0.01
N ASN A 180 6.62 -2.87 0.52
CA ASN A 180 7.44 -3.85 1.20
C ASN A 180 7.88 -3.30 2.55
N ILE A 181 7.97 -4.16 3.55
CA ILE A 181 8.57 -3.90 4.86
C ILE A 181 9.66 -4.95 5.05
N LYS A 182 10.91 -4.51 5.21
CA LYS A 182 12.09 -5.37 5.34
C LYS A 182 12.97 -4.94 6.50
#